data_AF-A0A183IUQ0-F1
#
_entry.id   AF-A0A183IUQ0-F1
#
_cell.length_a   1.000
_cell.length_b   1.000
_cell.length_c   1.000
_cell.angle_alpha   90.00
_cell.angle_beta   90.00
_cell.angle_gamma   90.00
#
_symmetry.space_group_name_H-M   'P 1'
#
loop_
_entity.id
_entity.type
_entity.pdbx_description
1 polymer ?
#
loop_
_entity_poly.entity_id
_entity_poly.type
_entity_poly.pdbx_seq_one_letter_code
_entity_poly.pdbx_strand_id
1 'polypeptide(L)'
;MLAMERPELAADSKYRAYVSSVEKTLKLFEDPNEWADLIAALGKLCKVLHTFSKFKTVPRCIIVSKRLSQCLHPSLPSGVHLKALECYRKIFDILGVDGLACQLNLFSAGLYPLMLNASITVKKALFDIYEKYFIALGAQLKPGLSGFLCGVLPAAEEGSEFFERSLNMLSQVCDAVGAEEFYSALWNCVIFSSQTRLPALTYVLAKFDRRLTFTDQKFIMGHNLEEMVEALCCAAKDGSPLVQRHLLDFLSAAMPLDSTFCDERHLRRILGFSIFILLKRDVSLNRRLYTWVLGKQKVEPNCDLAFFRDVTFSMLTEALKEMLNSASLISECVKILRLLTFLQDKPAVGRPVLERLLFPSLRVIMAMNDADDRLCSSQGSAATGELLKSLSILLDTLEPGFLWTYLQQRLSGVGHQFSTTSTLPDPDCELQIVELCNMQLFFLRDCTLMPCTSVSLQRFANLISSYLSLIVERAEAMILVPQAFESLVEVVIAVCRYVNESKISPDCMSNEADQRSLLGSTSESKRIVFPAMQASGRTIFVSLLKVGLRTFGICFRISRWS
;
A
#
# COMPACT_ATOMS: atom_id res chain seq x y z
N MET A 1 -33.42 11.14 19.01
CA MET A 1 -34.60 11.30 19.89
C MET A 1 -34.95 9.91 20.41
N LEU A 2 -34.50 9.54 21.62
CA LEU A 2 -34.81 8.21 22.19
C LEU A 2 -36.32 8.09 22.40
N ALA A 3 -36.86 6.88 22.27
CA ALA A 3 -38.29 6.61 22.37
C ALA A 3 -38.84 6.95 23.77
N MET A 4 -39.24 8.21 23.97
CA MET A 4 -40.02 8.63 25.12
C MET A 4 -41.35 7.88 25.09
N GLU A 5 -41.63 7.11 26.15
CA GLU A 5 -42.92 6.45 26.34
C GLU A 5 -44.00 7.53 26.24
N ARG A 6 -44.94 7.39 25.29
CA ARG A 6 -45.96 8.43 25.05
C ARG A 6 -46.73 8.64 26.36
N PRO A 7 -46.77 9.86 26.93
CA PRO A 7 -47.29 10.07 28.29
C PRO A 7 -48.78 9.67 28.42
N GLU A 8 -49.53 9.77 27.32
CA GLU A 8 -50.91 9.28 27.19
C GLU A 8 -51.06 7.78 27.47
N LEU A 9 -50.09 6.94 27.04
CA LEU A 9 -50.10 5.49 27.30
C LEU A 9 -49.80 5.18 28.77
N ALA A 10 -48.98 5.98 29.44
CA ALA A 10 -48.59 5.75 30.84
C ALA A 10 -49.79 5.84 31.81
N ALA A 11 -50.84 6.58 31.45
CA ALA A 11 -52.08 6.67 32.23
C ALA A 11 -52.93 5.39 32.16
N ASP A 12 -52.95 4.68 31.02
CA ASP A 12 -53.77 3.47 30.82
C ASP A 12 -53.36 2.34 31.78
N SER A 13 -54.32 1.84 32.56
CA SER A 13 -54.11 0.72 33.50
C SER A 13 -53.74 -0.57 32.78
N LYS A 14 -54.25 -0.80 31.56
CA LYS A 14 -53.90 -1.96 30.72
C LYS A 14 -52.49 -1.85 30.15
N TYR A 15 -52.01 -0.63 29.89
CA TYR A 15 -50.62 -0.41 29.49
C TYR A 15 -49.67 -0.57 30.68
N ARG A 16 -50.01 -0.04 31.87
CA ARG A 16 -49.23 -0.29 33.10
C ARG A 16 -49.15 -1.79 33.45
N ALA A 17 -50.22 -2.55 33.22
CA ALA A 17 -50.20 -4.01 33.33
C ALA A 17 -49.23 -4.66 32.32
N TYR A 18 -49.23 -4.21 31.06
CA TYR A 18 -48.28 -4.66 30.03
C TYR A 18 -46.83 -4.39 30.43
N VAL A 19 -46.49 -3.17 30.86
CA VAL A 19 -45.15 -2.81 31.36
C VAL A 19 -44.72 -3.77 32.49
N SER A 20 -45.57 -3.98 33.49
CA SER A 20 -45.28 -4.89 34.61
C SER A 20 -45.10 -6.35 34.17
N SER A 21 -45.89 -6.83 33.20
CA SER A 21 -45.74 -8.17 32.63
C SER A 21 -44.43 -8.34 31.85
N VAL A 22 -43.98 -7.30 31.14
CA VAL A 22 -42.68 -7.29 30.45
C VAL A 22 -41.54 -7.29 31.47
N GLU A 23 -41.57 -6.41 32.48
CA GLU A 23 -40.54 -6.36 33.53
C GLU A 23 -40.42 -7.68 34.31
N LYS A 24 -41.55 -8.28 34.72
CA LYS A 24 -41.57 -9.61 35.36
C LYS A 24 -41.03 -10.73 34.47
N THR A 25 -41.04 -10.56 33.15
CA THR A 25 -40.49 -11.53 32.20
C THR A 25 -39.02 -11.26 31.92
N LEU A 26 -38.58 -10.01 31.91
CA LEU A 26 -37.17 -9.62 31.72
C LEU A 26 -36.26 -10.12 32.86
N LYS A 27 -36.78 -10.23 34.08
CA LYS A 27 -36.06 -10.86 35.21
C LYS A 27 -35.65 -12.32 34.97
N LEU A 28 -36.35 -13.04 34.10
CA LEU A 28 -35.98 -14.42 33.74
C LEU A 28 -34.70 -14.52 32.88
N PHE A 29 -34.16 -13.38 32.43
CA PHE A 29 -32.90 -13.30 31.68
C PHE A 29 -31.72 -12.82 32.54
N GLU A 30 -31.92 -12.61 33.84
CA GLU A 30 -30.85 -12.13 34.73
C GLU A 30 -29.87 -13.25 35.07
N ASP A 31 -30.36 -14.36 35.62
CA ASP A 31 -29.55 -15.51 36.04
C ASP A 31 -30.09 -16.84 35.45
N PRO A 32 -29.84 -17.15 34.16
CA PRO A 32 -30.19 -18.45 33.57
C PRO A 32 -29.22 -19.54 34.08
N ASN A 33 -29.74 -20.67 34.55
CA ASN A 33 -28.91 -21.81 34.95
C ASN A 33 -28.45 -22.60 33.71
N GLU A 34 -29.35 -22.75 32.74
CA GLU A 34 -29.07 -23.42 31.48
C GLU A 34 -29.59 -22.62 30.27
N TRP A 35 -29.10 -22.94 29.07
CA TRP A 35 -29.59 -22.33 27.82
C TRP A 35 -31.08 -22.58 27.56
N ALA A 36 -31.66 -23.63 28.15
CA ALA A 36 -33.10 -23.91 28.08
C ALA A 36 -33.94 -22.85 28.80
N ASP A 37 -33.43 -22.23 29.87
CA ASP A 37 -34.10 -21.14 30.59
C ASP A 37 -34.30 -19.93 29.68
N LEU A 38 -33.32 -19.63 28.81
CA LEU A 38 -33.43 -18.57 27.80
C LEU A 38 -34.57 -18.86 26.82
N ILE A 39 -34.75 -20.10 26.37
CA ILE A 39 -35.88 -20.48 25.49
C ILE A 39 -37.22 -20.30 26.21
N ALA A 40 -37.31 -20.69 27.48
CA ALA A 40 -38.50 -20.48 28.30
C ALA A 40 -38.82 -18.99 28.51
N ALA A 41 -37.80 -18.18 28.82
CA ALA A 41 -37.91 -16.73 28.99
C ALA A 41 -38.34 -16.02 27.69
N LEU A 42 -37.72 -16.36 26.55
CA LEU A 42 -38.09 -15.89 25.21
C LEU A 42 -39.53 -16.30 24.86
N GLY A 43 -39.91 -17.55 25.14
CA GLY A 43 -41.27 -18.04 24.91
C GLY A 43 -42.33 -17.31 25.74
N LYS A 44 -42.02 -16.98 27.00
CA LYS A 44 -42.89 -16.16 27.85
C LYS A 44 -42.97 -14.71 27.33
N LEU A 45 -41.85 -14.14 26.89
CA LEU A 45 -41.81 -12.79 26.32
C LEU A 45 -42.66 -12.70 25.06
N CYS A 46 -42.54 -13.65 24.12
CA CYS A 46 -43.39 -13.72 22.92
C CYS A 46 -44.89 -13.73 23.26
N LYS A 47 -45.30 -14.51 24.28
CA LYS A 47 -46.70 -14.58 24.75
C LYS A 47 -47.19 -13.25 25.34
N VAL A 48 -46.36 -12.57 26.14
CA VAL A 48 -46.69 -11.25 26.71
C VAL A 48 -46.83 -10.21 25.60
N LEU A 49 -45.86 -10.12 24.69
CA LEU A 49 -45.88 -9.19 23.55
C LEU A 49 -47.12 -9.42 22.67
N HIS A 50 -47.46 -10.68 22.37
CA HIS A 50 -48.64 -10.99 21.54
C HIS A 50 -49.96 -10.56 22.20
N THR A 51 -50.14 -10.88 23.48
CA THR A 51 -51.34 -10.51 24.28
C THR A 51 -51.59 -8.99 24.28
N PHE A 52 -50.54 -8.19 24.24
CA PHE A 52 -50.60 -6.72 24.32
C PHE A 52 -50.31 -6.01 22.98
N SER A 53 -50.18 -6.75 21.88
CA SER A 53 -49.83 -6.27 20.53
C SER A 53 -50.63 -5.07 20.03
N LYS A 54 -51.91 -4.94 20.43
CA LYS A 54 -52.79 -3.79 20.13
C LYS A 54 -52.21 -2.42 20.48
N PHE A 55 -51.25 -2.34 21.42
CA PHE A 55 -50.61 -1.07 21.80
C PHE A 55 -49.55 -0.60 20.79
N LYS A 56 -49.16 -1.42 19.81
CA LYS A 56 -48.18 -1.09 18.75
C LYS A 56 -46.85 -0.52 19.27
N THR A 57 -46.41 -1.00 20.44
CA THR A 57 -45.18 -0.56 21.11
C THR A 57 -44.61 -1.69 21.98
N VAL A 58 -43.31 -1.58 22.29
CA VAL A 58 -42.56 -2.51 23.15
C VAL A 58 -42.05 -1.75 24.38
N PRO A 59 -42.66 -1.94 25.57
CA PRO A 59 -42.16 -1.41 26.83
C PRO A 59 -40.72 -1.84 27.08
N ARG A 60 -39.94 -0.96 27.71
CA ARG A 60 -38.53 -1.22 28.06
C ARG A 60 -37.70 -1.72 26.86
N CYS A 61 -37.97 -1.22 25.65
CA CYS A 61 -37.38 -1.65 24.38
C CYS A 61 -35.84 -1.81 24.42
N ILE A 62 -35.13 -0.91 25.11
CA ILE A 62 -33.67 -0.97 25.31
C ILE A 62 -33.23 -2.23 26.07
N ILE A 63 -33.97 -2.66 27.11
CA ILE A 63 -33.65 -3.87 27.88
C ILE A 63 -34.06 -5.11 27.09
N VAL A 64 -35.23 -5.07 26.44
CA VAL A 64 -35.72 -6.13 25.56
C VAL A 64 -34.69 -6.41 24.45
N SER A 65 -34.22 -5.38 23.73
CA SER A 65 -33.28 -5.56 22.63
C SER A 65 -31.91 -6.06 23.10
N LYS A 66 -31.42 -5.59 24.26
CA LYS A 66 -30.21 -6.13 24.90
C LYS A 66 -30.34 -7.62 25.21
N ARG A 67 -31.44 -8.07 25.83
CA ARG A 67 -31.66 -9.50 26.13
C ARG A 67 -31.78 -10.35 24.87
N LEU A 68 -32.45 -9.84 23.83
CA LEU A 68 -32.52 -10.52 22.54
C LEU A 68 -31.14 -10.64 21.87
N SER A 69 -30.33 -9.57 21.89
CA SER A 69 -28.96 -9.60 21.35
C SER A 69 -28.06 -10.59 22.10
N GLN A 70 -28.20 -10.71 23.43
CA GLN A 70 -27.49 -11.71 24.23
C GLN A 70 -27.90 -13.14 23.83
N CYS A 71 -29.18 -13.36 23.54
CA CYS A 71 -29.69 -14.65 23.06
C CYS A 71 -29.22 -15.00 21.64
N LEU A 72 -28.51 -14.11 20.93
CA LEU A 72 -27.88 -14.35 19.63
C LEU A 72 -26.36 -14.56 19.72
N HIS A 73 -25.80 -14.70 20.92
CA HIS A 73 -24.36 -14.94 21.09
C HIS A 73 -23.92 -16.26 20.41
N PRO A 74 -22.77 -16.31 19.70
CA PRO A 74 -22.34 -17.50 18.96
C PRO A 74 -22.13 -18.77 19.79
N SER A 75 -21.89 -18.64 21.10
CA SER A 75 -21.74 -19.80 22.00
C SER A 75 -23.06 -20.46 22.43
N LEU A 76 -24.21 -19.89 22.06
CA LEU A 76 -25.53 -20.44 22.39
C LEU A 76 -26.01 -21.40 21.29
N PRO A 77 -26.78 -22.45 21.62
CA PRO A 77 -27.25 -23.40 20.64
C PRO A 77 -28.34 -22.79 19.74
N SER A 78 -28.44 -23.29 18.50
CA SER A 78 -29.37 -22.75 17.48
C SER A 78 -30.84 -22.72 17.90
N GLY A 79 -31.27 -23.55 18.86
CA GLY A 79 -32.62 -23.47 19.45
C GLY A 79 -32.90 -22.14 20.15
N VAL A 80 -31.90 -21.57 20.84
CA VAL A 80 -32.00 -20.24 21.47
C VAL A 80 -32.03 -19.16 20.38
N HIS A 81 -31.16 -19.25 19.38
CA HIS A 81 -31.13 -18.32 18.24
C HIS A 81 -32.48 -18.28 17.52
N LEU A 82 -33.04 -19.43 17.14
CA LEU A 82 -34.34 -19.51 16.45
C LEU A 82 -35.48 -18.93 17.29
N LYS A 83 -35.48 -19.16 18.62
CA LYS A 83 -36.48 -18.59 19.52
C LYS A 83 -36.32 -17.08 19.69
N ALA A 84 -35.09 -16.57 19.69
CA ALA A 84 -34.82 -15.13 19.71
C ALA A 84 -35.29 -14.46 18.40
N LEU A 85 -34.98 -15.05 17.23
CA LEU A 85 -35.46 -14.60 15.93
C LEU A 85 -37.00 -14.61 15.82
N GLU A 86 -37.68 -15.61 16.41
CA GLU A 86 -39.15 -15.58 16.54
C GLU A 86 -39.65 -14.37 17.34
N CYS A 87 -38.97 -14.02 18.44
CA CYS A 87 -39.30 -12.84 19.25
C CYS A 87 -39.06 -11.54 18.48
N TYR A 88 -37.96 -11.42 17.73
CA TYR A 88 -37.71 -10.30 16.81
C TYR A 88 -38.85 -10.14 15.79
N ARG A 89 -39.29 -11.22 15.14
CA ARG A 89 -40.46 -11.18 14.22
C ARG A 89 -41.71 -10.64 14.90
N LYS A 90 -42.02 -11.09 16.11
CA LYS A 90 -43.18 -10.59 16.88
C LYS A 90 -43.04 -9.12 17.26
N ILE A 91 -41.85 -8.65 17.60
CA ILE A 91 -41.58 -7.23 17.85
C ILE A 91 -41.80 -6.40 16.57
N PHE A 92 -41.25 -6.84 15.44
CA PHE A 92 -41.38 -6.11 14.17
C PHE A 92 -42.82 -6.12 13.64
N ASP A 93 -43.57 -7.21 13.82
CA ASP A 93 -45.02 -7.25 13.53
C ASP A 93 -45.83 -6.25 14.41
N ILE A 94 -45.39 -5.98 15.66
CA ILE A 94 -46.06 -5.04 16.59
C ILE A 94 -45.69 -3.59 16.28
N LEU A 95 -44.42 -3.31 15.97
CA LEU A 95 -43.91 -1.97 15.69
C LEU A 95 -44.33 -1.45 14.31
N GLY A 96 -44.45 -2.35 13.32
CA GLY A 96 -44.62 -1.97 11.91
C GLY A 96 -43.38 -1.27 11.35
N VAL A 97 -43.48 -0.77 10.11
CA VAL A 97 -42.37 -0.15 9.38
C VAL A 97 -41.83 1.09 10.11
N ASP A 98 -42.69 2.06 10.44
CA ASP A 98 -42.27 3.32 11.06
C ASP A 98 -41.73 3.13 12.48
N GLY A 99 -42.34 2.24 13.26
CA GLY A 99 -41.89 1.90 14.61
C GLY A 99 -40.54 1.18 14.60
N LEU A 100 -40.31 0.30 13.62
CA LEU A 100 -39.01 -0.35 13.41
C LEU A 100 -37.96 0.65 12.95
N ALA A 101 -38.25 1.52 11.99
CA ALA A 101 -37.33 2.57 11.54
C ALA A 101 -36.80 3.43 12.70
N CYS A 102 -37.70 3.87 13.59
CA CYS A 102 -37.35 4.67 14.76
C CYS A 102 -36.53 3.92 15.84
N GLN A 103 -36.50 2.59 15.79
CA GLN A 103 -35.84 1.72 16.79
C GLN A 103 -34.81 0.76 16.14
N LEU A 104 -34.45 1.00 14.87
CA LEU A 104 -33.66 0.08 14.05
C LEU A 104 -32.33 -0.24 14.74
N ASN A 105 -31.63 0.79 15.21
CA ASN A 105 -30.36 0.68 15.92
C ASN A 105 -30.42 -0.14 17.22
N LEU A 106 -31.58 -0.22 17.89
CA LEU A 106 -31.74 -1.01 19.10
C LEU A 106 -31.81 -2.51 18.78
N PHE A 107 -32.51 -2.87 17.71
CA PHE A 107 -32.80 -4.27 17.37
C PHE A 107 -31.82 -4.87 16.36
N SER A 108 -31.16 -4.06 15.52
CA SER A 108 -30.20 -4.54 14.52
C SER A 108 -28.87 -5.01 15.12
N ALA A 109 -28.46 -4.46 16.26
CA ALA A 109 -27.15 -4.72 16.89
C ALA A 109 -26.84 -6.20 17.14
N GLY A 110 -27.86 -7.01 17.48
CA GLY A 110 -27.71 -8.46 17.66
C GLY A 110 -27.90 -9.28 16.38
N LEU A 111 -28.59 -8.73 15.37
CA LEU A 111 -28.92 -9.44 14.13
C LEU A 111 -27.74 -9.46 13.16
N TYR A 112 -27.07 -8.31 12.97
CA TYR A 112 -25.98 -8.21 11.98
C TYR A 112 -24.81 -9.19 12.24
N PRO A 113 -24.29 -9.37 13.48
CA PRO A 113 -23.18 -10.29 13.73
C PRO A 113 -23.54 -11.78 13.63
N LEU A 114 -24.84 -12.12 13.65
CA LEU A 114 -25.30 -13.51 13.72
C LEU A 114 -24.99 -14.30 12.44
N MET A 115 -25.02 -13.65 11.27
CA MET A 115 -24.99 -14.32 9.96
C MET A 115 -23.72 -15.15 9.72
N LEU A 116 -22.56 -14.71 10.23
CA LEU A 116 -21.29 -15.41 10.08
C LEU A 116 -21.33 -16.81 10.72
N ASN A 117 -21.69 -16.85 12.00
CA ASN A 117 -21.53 -18.01 12.88
C ASN A 117 -22.81 -18.86 13.04
N ALA A 118 -23.93 -18.43 12.45
CA ALA A 118 -25.20 -19.12 12.50
C ALA A 118 -25.18 -20.47 11.74
N SER A 119 -25.91 -21.46 12.26
CA SER A 119 -26.23 -22.67 11.50
C SER A 119 -27.16 -22.36 10.32
N ILE A 120 -27.18 -23.24 9.30
CA ILE A 120 -28.01 -23.12 8.10
C ILE A 120 -29.47 -22.72 8.41
N THR A 121 -30.10 -23.38 9.37
CA THR A 121 -31.49 -23.10 9.77
C THR A 121 -31.67 -21.71 10.38
N VAL A 122 -30.68 -21.23 11.14
CA VAL A 122 -30.66 -19.88 11.72
C VAL A 122 -30.41 -18.84 10.64
N LYS A 123 -29.49 -19.08 9.69
CA LYS A 123 -29.27 -18.20 8.52
C LYS A 123 -30.56 -18.05 7.71
N LYS A 124 -31.26 -19.16 7.39
CA LYS A 124 -32.57 -19.14 6.71
C LYS A 124 -33.58 -18.25 7.45
N ALA A 125 -33.76 -18.45 8.75
CA ALA A 125 -34.67 -17.64 9.57
C ALA A 125 -34.26 -16.16 9.70
N LEU A 126 -32.97 -15.84 9.57
CA LEU A 126 -32.44 -14.47 9.57
C LEU A 126 -32.66 -13.78 8.22
N PHE A 127 -32.45 -14.48 7.10
CA PHE A 127 -32.82 -13.99 5.77
C PHE A 127 -34.30 -13.63 5.71
N ASP A 128 -35.19 -14.51 6.20
CA ASP A 128 -36.64 -14.24 6.24
C ASP A 128 -37.00 -12.94 7.02
N ILE A 129 -36.19 -12.58 8.03
CA ILE A 129 -36.35 -11.32 8.78
C ILE A 129 -35.89 -10.13 7.95
N TYR A 130 -34.72 -10.21 7.32
CA TYR A 130 -34.22 -9.13 6.49
C TYR A 130 -35.14 -8.87 5.28
N GLU A 131 -35.59 -9.92 4.59
CA GLU A 131 -36.51 -9.81 3.45
C GLU A 131 -37.86 -9.20 3.86
N LYS A 132 -38.50 -9.72 4.92
CA LYS A 132 -39.83 -9.23 5.33
C LYS A 132 -39.80 -7.84 5.95
N TYR A 133 -38.80 -7.50 6.76
CA TYR A 133 -38.84 -6.31 7.62
C TYR A 133 -37.81 -5.23 7.28
N PHE A 134 -36.62 -5.58 6.77
CA PHE A 134 -35.57 -4.58 6.50
C PHE A 134 -35.70 -3.98 5.10
N ILE A 135 -35.98 -4.80 4.08
CA ILE A 135 -36.25 -4.29 2.72
C ILE A 135 -37.48 -3.35 2.73
N ALA A 136 -38.50 -3.69 3.51
CA ALA A 136 -39.72 -2.90 3.68
C ALA A 136 -39.51 -1.51 4.32
N LEU A 137 -38.34 -1.21 4.89
CA LEU A 137 -38.01 0.14 5.40
C LEU A 137 -37.69 1.13 4.26
N GLY A 138 -37.28 0.64 3.08
CA GLY A 138 -36.82 1.47 1.97
C GLY A 138 -35.77 2.50 2.40
N ALA A 139 -35.96 3.76 2.02
CA ALA A 139 -35.09 4.87 2.41
C ALA A 139 -34.91 5.04 3.95
N GLN A 140 -35.83 4.52 4.79
CA GLN A 140 -35.66 4.55 6.25
C GLN A 140 -34.56 3.59 6.76
N LEU A 141 -34.04 2.68 5.92
CA LEU A 141 -32.89 1.83 6.23
C LEU A 141 -31.55 2.59 6.20
N LYS A 142 -31.46 3.75 5.50
CA LYS A 142 -30.21 4.50 5.29
C LYS A 142 -29.34 4.68 6.56
N PRO A 143 -29.89 5.07 7.73
CA PRO A 143 -29.09 5.24 8.96
C PRO A 143 -28.46 3.96 9.52
N GLY A 144 -28.96 2.78 9.12
CA GLY A 144 -28.47 1.46 9.53
C GLY A 144 -27.83 0.65 8.41
N LEU A 145 -27.66 1.23 7.21
CA LEU A 145 -27.36 0.52 5.97
C LEU A 145 -25.98 -0.16 5.99
N SER A 146 -24.91 0.55 6.37
CA SER A 146 -23.57 -0.07 6.43
C SER A 146 -23.49 -1.23 7.43
N GLY A 147 -24.27 -1.16 8.53
CA GLY A 147 -24.41 -2.28 9.46
C GLY A 147 -25.15 -3.47 8.84
N PHE A 148 -26.22 -3.20 8.09
CA PHE A 148 -26.97 -4.23 7.35
C PHE A 148 -26.09 -4.92 6.31
N LEU A 149 -25.34 -4.15 5.52
CA LEU A 149 -24.39 -4.67 4.55
C LEU A 149 -23.30 -5.52 5.22
N CYS A 150 -22.71 -5.06 6.33
CA CYS A 150 -21.78 -5.87 7.13
C CYS A 150 -22.39 -7.19 7.64
N GLY A 151 -23.71 -7.25 7.88
CA GLY A 151 -24.41 -8.46 8.30
C GLY A 151 -24.80 -9.40 7.15
N VAL A 152 -25.04 -8.89 5.94
CA VAL A 152 -25.51 -9.68 4.78
C VAL A 152 -24.36 -10.10 3.87
N LEU A 153 -23.39 -9.22 3.59
CA LEU A 153 -22.27 -9.50 2.69
C LEU A 153 -21.53 -10.81 3.01
N PRO A 154 -21.24 -11.17 4.28
CA PRO A 154 -20.55 -12.42 4.57
C PRO A 154 -21.34 -13.70 4.26
N ALA A 155 -22.62 -13.61 3.91
CA ALA A 155 -23.40 -14.75 3.38
C ALA A 155 -23.33 -14.90 1.85
N ALA A 156 -22.86 -13.86 1.14
CA ALA A 156 -22.60 -13.87 -0.30
C ALA A 156 -21.25 -14.56 -0.62
N GLU A 157 -21.02 -15.73 -0.03
CA GLU A 157 -19.86 -16.59 -0.29
C GLU A 157 -20.12 -17.47 -1.53
N GLU A 158 -19.24 -17.41 -2.53
CA GLU A 158 -19.38 -18.21 -3.76
C GLU A 158 -19.46 -19.72 -3.45
N GLY A 159 -20.46 -20.40 -4.03
CA GLY A 159 -20.73 -21.81 -3.77
C GLY A 159 -21.60 -22.11 -2.55
N SER A 160 -21.93 -21.10 -1.73
CA SER A 160 -22.92 -21.21 -0.65
C SER A 160 -24.35 -21.32 -1.19
N GLU A 161 -25.22 -22.08 -0.53
CA GLU A 161 -26.67 -22.09 -0.83
C GLU A 161 -27.34 -20.71 -0.64
N PHE A 162 -26.67 -19.80 0.08
CA PHE A 162 -27.13 -18.44 0.32
C PHE A 162 -26.60 -17.42 -0.69
N PHE A 163 -25.72 -17.80 -1.62
CA PHE A 163 -25.05 -16.86 -2.53
C PHE A 163 -26.04 -16.02 -3.35
N GLU A 164 -26.86 -16.67 -4.18
CA GLU A 164 -27.87 -16.01 -5.01
C GLU A 164 -28.91 -15.25 -4.18
N ARG A 165 -29.33 -15.81 -3.02
CA ARG A 165 -30.28 -15.15 -2.10
C ARG A 165 -29.69 -13.85 -1.55
N SER A 166 -28.39 -13.85 -1.24
CA SER A 166 -27.66 -12.66 -0.77
C SER A 166 -27.53 -11.60 -1.87
N LEU A 167 -27.12 -11.98 -3.09
CA LEU A 167 -27.00 -11.04 -4.21
C LEU A 167 -28.36 -10.41 -4.59
N ASN A 168 -29.44 -11.20 -4.57
CA ASN A 168 -30.81 -10.72 -4.78
C ASN A 168 -31.25 -9.74 -3.67
N MET A 169 -31.05 -10.09 -2.40
CA MET A 169 -31.32 -9.20 -1.27
C MET A 169 -30.56 -7.87 -1.36
N LEU A 170 -29.26 -7.92 -1.69
CA LEU A 170 -28.44 -6.72 -1.89
C LEU A 170 -28.97 -5.86 -3.05
N SER A 171 -29.46 -6.48 -4.12
CA SER A 171 -30.11 -5.78 -5.25
C SER A 171 -31.39 -5.07 -4.81
N GLN A 172 -32.29 -5.78 -4.13
CA GLN A 172 -33.55 -5.20 -3.63
C GLN A 172 -33.31 -4.05 -2.65
N VAL A 173 -32.28 -4.14 -1.81
CA VAL A 173 -31.89 -3.06 -0.90
C VAL A 173 -31.29 -1.88 -1.66
N CYS A 174 -30.45 -2.12 -2.68
CA CYS A 174 -29.94 -1.09 -3.58
C CYS A 174 -31.08 -0.31 -4.25
N ASP A 175 -32.09 -1.00 -4.79
CA ASP A 175 -33.28 -0.38 -5.39
C ASP A 175 -34.11 0.40 -4.36
N ALA A 176 -34.25 -0.13 -3.14
CA ALA A 176 -35.12 0.44 -2.11
C ALA A 176 -34.51 1.63 -1.33
N VAL A 177 -33.17 1.73 -1.24
CA VAL A 177 -32.49 2.89 -0.62
C VAL A 177 -32.01 3.92 -1.64
N GLY A 178 -31.79 3.53 -2.88
CA GLY A 178 -31.09 4.34 -3.89
C GLY A 178 -29.66 3.86 -4.10
N ALA A 179 -29.26 3.77 -5.37
CA ALA A 179 -27.99 3.15 -5.74
C ALA A 179 -26.77 3.92 -5.19
N GLU A 180 -26.76 5.25 -5.21
CA GLU A 180 -25.62 6.02 -4.70
C GLU A 180 -25.40 5.82 -3.19
N GLU A 181 -26.47 5.88 -2.37
CA GLU A 181 -26.36 5.57 -0.94
C GLU A 181 -25.93 4.12 -0.69
N PHE A 182 -26.42 3.18 -1.50
CA PHE A 182 -26.02 1.77 -1.41
C PHE A 182 -24.51 1.60 -1.66
N TYR A 183 -23.99 2.13 -2.76
CA TYR A 183 -22.57 1.99 -3.09
C TYR A 183 -21.67 2.78 -2.13
N SER A 184 -22.08 3.96 -1.65
CA SER A 184 -21.37 4.66 -0.56
C SER A 184 -21.29 3.80 0.70
N ALA A 185 -22.40 3.18 1.14
CA ALA A 185 -22.37 2.29 2.29
C ALA A 185 -21.51 1.03 2.04
N LEU A 186 -21.54 0.48 0.82
CA LEU A 186 -20.75 -0.67 0.39
C LEU A 186 -19.24 -0.39 0.46
N TRP A 187 -18.79 0.75 -0.07
CA TRP A 187 -17.38 1.15 -0.02
C TRP A 187 -16.90 1.37 1.42
N ASN A 188 -17.75 1.94 2.29
CA ASN A 188 -17.45 2.03 3.72
C ASN A 188 -17.29 0.65 4.38
N CYS A 189 -18.10 -0.36 4.02
CA CYS A 189 -17.88 -1.74 4.48
C CYS A 189 -16.50 -2.26 4.03
N VAL A 190 -16.13 -2.07 2.76
CA VAL A 190 -14.83 -2.49 2.20
C VAL A 190 -13.65 -1.84 2.93
N ILE A 191 -13.75 -0.55 3.30
CA ILE A 191 -12.74 0.13 4.12
C ILE A 191 -12.61 -0.58 5.49
N PHE A 192 -13.70 -0.61 6.27
CA PHE A 192 -13.64 -0.94 7.70
C PHE A 192 -13.66 -2.44 8.04
N SER A 193 -14.07 -3.33 7.13
CA SER A 193 -14.20 -4.77 7.41
C SER A 193 -13.65 -5.67 6.31
N SER A 194 -12.51 -6.33 6.59
CA SER A 194 -11.87 -7.28 5.67
C SER A 194 -12.79 -8.42 5.20
N GLN A 195 -13.65 -8.93 6.10
CA GLN A 195 -14.60 -10.00 5.81
C GLN A 195 -15.66 -9.60 4.76
N THR A 196 -15.91 -8.30 4.58
CA THR A 196 -16.86 -7.80 3.58
C THR A 196 -16.22 -7.52 2.22
N ARG A 197 -14.89 -7.41 2.13
CA ARG A 197 -14.18 -6.95 0.91
C ARG A 197 -14.40 -7.87 -0.28
N LEU A 198 -14.28 -9.18 -0.07
CA LEU A 198 -14.51 -10.18 -1.12
C LEU A 198 -15.97 -10.14 -1.62
N PRO A 199 -16.99 -10.41 -0.79
CA PRO A 199 -18.39 -10.42 -1.25
C PRO A 199 -18.86 -9.07 -1.80
N ALA A 200 -18.35 -7.94 -1.28
CA ALA A 200 -18.63 -6.62 -1.85
C ALA A 200 -18.09 -6.51 -3.28
N LEU A 201 -16.81 -6.83 -3.52
CA LEU A 201 -16.23 -6.79 -4.86
C LEU A 201 -16.86 -7.81 -5.81
N THR A 202 -17.24 -9.00 -5.33
CA THR A 202 -18.04 -9.97 -6.08
C THR A 202 -19.39 -9.40 -6.49
N TYR A 203 -20.11 -8.72 -5.57
CA TYR A 203 -21.37 -8.04 -5.90
C TYR A 203 -21.17 -6.91 -6.93
N VAL A 204 -20.17 -6.03 -6.75
CA VAL A 204 -19.87 -4.96 -7.71
C VAL A 204 -19.56 -5.54 -9.09
N LEU A 205 -18.73 -6.58 -9.18
CA LEU A 205 -18.40 -7.25 -10.44
C LEU A 205 -19.60 -7.95 -11.11
N ALA A 206 -20.52 -8.49 -10.32
CA ALA A 206 -21.75 -9.11 -10.83
C ALA A 206 -22.77 -8.07 -11.34
N LYS A 207 -22.68 -6.82 -10.89
CA LYS A 207 -23.57 -5.71 -11.28
C LYS A 207 -23.00 -4.74 -12.30
N PHE A 208 -21.68 -4.70 -12.47
CA PHE A 208 -21.02 -3.85 -13.45
C PHE A 208 -21.18 -4.41 -14.87
N ASP A 209 -21.96 -3.76 -15.73
CA ASP A 209 -22.02 -4.12 -17.16
C ASP A 209 -20.73 -3.68 -17.85
N ARG A 210 -19.92 -4.65 -18.27
CA ARG A 210 -18.66 -4.46 -18.99
C ARG A 210 -18.82 -3.89 -20.41
N ARG A 211 -20.05 -3.76 -20.91
CA ARG A 211 -20.37 -3.18 -22.22
C ARG A 211 -20.54 -1.66 -22.17
N LEU A 212 -20.79 -1.12 -20.98
CA LEU A 212 -21.01 0.31 -20.73
C LEU A 212 -19.73 0.94 -20.16
N THR A 213 -19.59 2.26 -20.29
CA THR A 213 -18.49 2.97 -19.63
C THR A 213 -18.77 3.13 -18.14
N PHE A 214 -17.75 3.49 -17.35
CA PHE A 214 -17.98 3.86 -15.95
C PHE A 214 -18.88 5.09 -15.81
N THR A 215 -18.77 6.05 -16.73
CA THR A 215 -19.59 7.26 -16.75
C THR A 215 -21.09 6.96 -16.87
N ASP A 216 -21.45 5.95 -17.67
CA ASP A 216 -22.84 5.48 -17.84
C ASP A 216 -23.38 4.78 -16.58
N GLN A 217 -22.48 4.29 -15.71
CA GLN A 217 -22.79 3.57 -14.47
C GLN A 217 -22.24 4.30 -13.23
N LYS A 218 -22.14 5.64 -13.29
CA LYS A 218 -21.47 6.47 -12.27
C LYS A 218 -21.98 6.25 -10.84
N PHE A 219 -23.25 5.83 -10.67
CA PHE A 219 -23.84 5.49 -9.38
C PHE A 219 -23.04 4.43 -8.58
N ILE A 220 -22.23 3.59 -9.25
CA ILE A 220 -21.34 2.60 -8.61
C ILE A 220 -20.23 3.29 -7.78
N MET A 221 -19.92 4.56 -8.04
CA MET A 221 -19.01 5.36 -7.21
C MET A 221 -19.58 5.64 -5.81
N GLY A 222 -20.90 5.62 -5.64
CA GLY A 222 -21.57 6.30 -4.53
C GLY A 222 -21.41 7.81 -4.62
N HIS A 223 -21.66 8.52 -3.51
CA HIS A 223 -21.58 9.98 -3.47
C HIS A 223 -20.16 10.55 -3.41
N ASN A 224 -19.15 9.74 -3.04
CA ASN A 224 -17.79 10.23 -2.77
C ASN A 224 -16.70 9.35 -3.41
N LEU A 225 -15.99 9.92 -4.39
CA LEU A 225 -14.91 9.25 -5.09
C LEU A 225 -13.76 8.84 -4.16
N GLU A 226 -13.43 9.66 -3.15
CA GLU A 226 -12.33 9.37 -2.22
C GLU A 226 -12.62 8.14 -1.34
N GLU A 227 -13.88 7.87 -1.02
CA GLU A 227 -14.29 6.67 -0.28
C GLU A 227 -14.16 5.41 -1.14
N MET A 228 -14.60 5.45 -2.40
CA MET A 228 -14.36 4.37 -3.36
C MET A 228 -12.85 4.14 -3.57
N VAL A 229 -12.08 5.22 -3.74
CA VAL A 229 -10.62 5.13 -3.94
C VAL A 229 -9.92 4.52 -2.72
N GLU A 230 -10.24 4.93 -1.48
CA GLU A 230 -9.64 4.30 -0.30
C GLU A 230 -10.13 2.86 -0.12
N ALA A 231 -11.39 2.53 -0.42
CA ALA A 231 -11.90 1.16 -0.40
C ALA A 231 -11.10 0.23 -1.34
N LEU A 232 -10.81 0.69 -2.56
CA LEU A 232 -9.98 -0.03 -3.53
C LEU A 232 -8.51 -0.13 -3.04
N CYS A 233 -7.99 0.90 -2.38
CA CYS A 233 -6.67 0.85 -1.75
C CYS A 233 -6.62 -0.13 -0.56
N CYS A 234 -7.68 -0.23 0.26
CA CYS A 234 -7.81 -1.25 1.30
C CYS A 234 -7.86 -2.67 0.72
N ALA A 235 -8.58 -2.87 -0.39
CA ALA A 235 -8.61 -4.15 -1.11
C ALA A 235 -7.24 -4.51 -1.72
N ALA A 236 -6.48 -3.52 -2.21
CA ALA A 236 -5.13 -3.75 -2.74
C ALA A 236 -4.17 -4.24 -1.65
N LYS A 237 -4.30 -3.70 -0.44
CA LYS A 237 -3.53 -4.05 0.76
C LYS A 237 -3.98 -5.36 1.42
N ASP A 238 -5.06 -6.01 0.95
CA ASP A 238 -5.68 -7.14 1.66
C ASP A 238 -4.79 -8.40 1.71
N GLY A 239 -4.93 -9.17 2.80
CA GLY A 239 -4.22 -10.44 2.96
C GLY A 239 -4.66 -11.51 1.94
N SER A 240 -5.93 -11.53 1.58
CA SER A 240 -6.53 -12.54 0.69
C SER A 240 -6.17 -12.32 -0.79
N PRO A 241 -5.58 -13.33 -1.47
CA PRO A 241 -5.43 -13.30 -2.92
C PRO A 241 -6.76 -13.21 -3.67
N LEU A 242 -7.87 -13.70 -3.10
CA LEU A 242 -9.17 -13.66 -3.76
C LEU A 242 -9.73 -12.23 -3.83
N VAL A 243 -9.58 -11.44 -2.75
CA VAL A 243 -9.94 -10.00 -2.73
C VAL A 243 -9.16 -9.26 -3.80
N GLN A 244 -7.85 -9.48 -3.87
CA GLN A 244 -6.98 -8.84 -4.86
C GLN A 244 -7.26 -9.28 -6.31
N ARG A 245 -7.69 -10.52 -6.55
CA ARG A 245 -8.15 -10.97 -7.89
C ARG A 245 -9.39 -10.19 -8.32
N HIS A 246 -10.41 -10.12 -7.45
CA HIS A 246 -11.64 -9.37 -7.74
C HIS A 246 -11.37 -7.87 -7.89
N LEU A 247 -10.49 -7.28 -7.09
CA LEU A 247 -10.04 -5.91 -7.28
C LEU A 247 -9.45 -5.71 -8.68
N LEU A 248 -8.50 -6.54 -9.10
CA LEU A 248 -7.83 -6.37 -10.40
C LEU A 248 -8.76 -6.65 -11.59
N ASP A 249 -9.72 -7.57 -11.43
CA ASP A 249 -10.77 -7.83 -12.42
C ASP A 249 -11.77 -6.65 -12.50
N PHE A 250 -12.04 -5.96 -11.38
CA PHE A 250 -12.85 -4.73 -11.35
C PHE A 250 -12.08 -3.55 -11.95
N LEU A 251 -10.86 -3.25 -11.49
CA LEU A 251 -10.02 -2.17 -12.04
C LEU A 251 -9.81 -2.34 -13.56
N SER A 252 -9.61 -3.58 -14.03
CA SER A 252 -9.48 -3.85 -15.47
C SER A 252 -10.73 -3.53 -16.27
N ALA A 253 -11.92 -3.78 -15.72
CA ALA A 253 -13.19 -3.56 -16.42
C ALA A 253 -13.71 -2.12 -16.29
N ALA A 254 -13.52 -1.52 -15.11
CA ALA A 254 -14.20 -0.30 -14.66
C ALA A 254 -13.29 0.93 -14.65
N MET A 255 -11.99 0.77 -14.35
CA MET A 255 -11.04 1.89 -14.21
C MET A 255 -9.69 1.57 -14.88
N PRO A 256 -9.64 1.51 -16.23
CA PRO A 256 -8.38 1.46 -16.95
C PRO A 256 -7.57 2.74 -16.69
N LEU A 257 -6.24 2.65 -16.80
CA LEU A 257 -5.33 3.75 -16.40
C LEU A 257 -5.39 4.98 -17.33
N ASP A 258 -6.05 4.88 -18.48
CA ASP A 258 -6.36 5.96 -19.43
C ASP A 258 -7.79 6.50 -19.26
N SER A 259 -8.50 6.13 -18.18
CA SER A 259 -9.88 6.55 -17.93
C SER A 259 -9.98 8.05 -17.65
N THR A 260 -10.85 8.75 -18.38
CA THR A 260 -11.18 10.16 -18.17
C THR A 260 -12.23 10.38 -17.06
N PHE A 261 -12.73 9.31 -16.45
CA PHE A 261 -13.73 9.40 -15.37
C PHE A 261 -13.15 9.90 -14.04
N CYS A 262 -11.85 9.67 -13.82
CA CYS A 262 -11.20 9.79 -12.51
C CYS A 262 -9.88 10.54 -12.67
N ASP A 263 -9.54 11.42 -11.73
CA ASP A 263 -8.30 12.20 -11.84
C ASP A 263 -7.08 11.28 -11.78
N GLU A 264 -6.01 11.67 -12.48
CA GLU A 264 -4.74 10.92 -12.49
C GLU A 264 -4.22 10.65 -11.07
N ARG A 265 -4.46 11.58 -10.12
CA ARG A 265 -4.11 11.45 -8.70
C ARG A 265 -4.73 10.23 -8.03
N HIS A 266 -6.01 9.93 -8.31
CA HIS A 266 -6.71 8.79 -7.73
C HIS A 266 -6.25 7.47 -8.35
N LEU A 267 -6.10 7.44 -9.67
CA LEU A 267 -5.55 6.28 -10.38
C LEU A 267 -4.11 5.99 -9.92
N ARG A 268 -3.27 7.03 -9.76
CA ARG A 268 -1.91 6.97 -9.21
C ARG A 268 -1.87 6.33 -7.82
N ARG A 269 -2.77 6.74 -6.92
CA ARG A 269 -2.89 6.18 -5.56
C ARG A 269 -3.26 4.69 -5.59
N ILE A 270 -4.25 4.32 -6.42
CA ILE A 270 -4.68 2.91 -6.56
C ILE A 270 -3.56 2.05 -7.18
N LEU A 271 -2.89 2.55 -8.22
CA LEU A 271 -1.75 1.89 -8.86
C LEU A 271 -0.59 1.72 -7.87
N GLY A 272 -0.29 2.77 -7.10
CA GLY A 272 0.74 2.77 -6.06
C GLY A 272 0.55 1.67 -5.01
N PHE A 273 -0.68 1.39 -4.58
CA PHE A 273 -0.94 0.25 -3.67
C PHE A 273 -1.07 -1.09 -4.41
N SER A 274 -1.64 -1.12 -5.62
CA SER A 274 -1.88 -2.34 -6.39
C SER A 274 -0.59 -2.97 -6.95
N ILE A 275 0.45 -2.17 -7.23
CA ILE A 275 1.71 -2.70 -7.77
C ILE A 275 2.42 -3.65 -6.78
N PHE A 276 2.26 -3.44 -5.47
CA PHE A 276 2.83 -4.33 -4.44
C PHE A 276 2.19 -5.71 -4.37
N ILE A 277 1.06 -5.94 -5.06
CA ILE A 277 0.47 -7.29 -5.20
C ILE A 277 1.47 -8.27 -5.83
N LEU A 278 2.40 -7.79 -6.69
CA LEU A 278 3.48 -8.58 -7.27
C LEU A 278 4.35 -9.30 -6.23
N LEU A 279 4.53 -8.71 -5.04
CA LEU A 279 5.34 -9.28 -3.97
C LEU A 279 4.78 -10.61 -3.42
N LYS A 280 3.50 -10.93 -3.68
CA LYS A 280 2.91 -12.23 -3.33
C LYS A 280 3.34 -13.38 -4.24
N ARG A 281 3.95 -13.10 -5.41
CA ARG A 281 4.43 -14.09 -6.39
C ARG A 281 3.35 -15.07 -6.90
N ASP A 282 2.08 -14.69 -6.84
CA ASP A 282 0.95 -15.47 -7.38
C ASP A 282 0.79 -15.20 -8.89
N VAL A 283 0.91 -16.24 -9.71
CA VAL A 283 0.85 -16.14 -11.18
C VAL A 283 -0.49 -15.59 -11.69
N SER A 284 -1.59 -15.88 -11.00
CA SER A 284 -2.96 -15.47 -11.35
C SER A 284 -3.22 -14.00 -11.03
N LEU A 285 -2.61 -13.48 -9.96
CA LEU A 285 -2.57 -12.05 -9.62
C LEU A 285 -1.64 -11.30 -10.57
N ASN A 286 -0.41 -11.78 -10.78
CA ASN A 286 0.59 -11.14 -11.65
C ASN A 286 0.04 -10.99 -13.08
N ARG A 287 -0.62 -12.01 -13.62
CA ARG A 287 -1.26 -11.93 -14.95
C ARG A 287 -2.30 -10.80 -15.01
N ARG A 288 -3.21 -10.70 -14.03
CA ARG A 288 -4.25 -9.65 -13.99
C ARG A 288 -3.67 -8.25 -13.84
N LEU A 289 -2.70 -8.08 -12.94
CA LEU A 289 -2.05 -6.79 -12.74
C LEU A 289 -1.32 -6.35 -14.01
N TYR A 290 -0.59 -7.25 -14.69
CA TYR A 290 0.02 -6.93 -15.98
C TYR A 290 -1.00 -6.73 -17.11
N THR A 291 -2.19 -7.34 -17.05
CA THR A 291 -3.29 -6.97 -17.98
C THR A 291 -3.69 -5.50 -17.78
N TRP A 292 -3.79 -5.05 -16.53
CA TRP A 292 -4.18 -3.67 -16.19
C TRP A 292 -3.08 -2.63 -16.47
N VAL A 293 -1.86 -2.88 -15.99
CA VAL A 293 -0.67 -2.02 -16.16
C VAL A 293 -0.24 -1.86 -17.62
N LEU A 294 -0.64 -2.78 -18.52
CA LEU A 294 -0.30 -2.73 -19.95
C LEU A 294 -1.50 -2.41 -20.86
N GLY A 295 -2.68 -2.06 -20.30
CA GLY A 295 -3.86 -1.69 -21.11
C GLY A 295 -4.43 -2.82 -21.98
N LYS A 296 -4.12 -4.08 -21.67
CA LYS A 296 -4.43 -5.27 -22.48
C LYS A 296 -5.92 -5.61 -22.59
N GLN A 297 -6.82 -4.83 -21.98
CA GLN A 297 -8.26 -5.00 -22.14
C GLN A 297 -8.78 -4.46 -23.48
N LYS A 298 -8.03 -3.56 -24.14
CA LYS A 298 -8.48 -2.81 -25.32
C LYS A 298 -7.79 -3.18 -26.63
N VAL A 299 -6.71 -3.97 -26.62
CA VAL A 299 -5.75 -4.04 -27.75
C VAL A 299 -5.30 -5.48 -28.08
N GLU A 300 -5.06 -5.74 -29.37
CA GLU A 300 -4.36 -6.92 -29.89
C GLU A 300 -2.88 -6.99 -29.43
N PRO A 301 -2.28 -8.20 -29.37
CA PRO A 301 -1.08 -8.49 -28.55
C PRO A 301 0.25 -7.81 -28.91
N ASN A 302 0.29 -6.88 -29.87
CA ASN A 302 1.53 -6.30 -30.40
C ASN A 302 1.79 -4.82 -30.01
N CYS A 303 0.85 -4.13 -29.35
CA CYS A 303 1.01 -2.71 -28.96
C CYS A 303 1.28 -2.48 -27.45
N ASP A 304 1.37 -3.55 -26.65
CA ASP A 304 1.31 -3.54 -25.18
C ASP A 304 2.28 -2.58 -24.45
N LEU A 305 3.46 -2.34 -25.01
CA LEU A 305 4.50 -1.51 -24.37
C LEU A 305 4.30 0.00 -24.61
N ALA A 306 3.55 0.38 -25.64
CA ALA A 306 3.24 1.80 -25.89
C ALA A 306 2.36 2.36 -24.77
N PHE A 307 1.29 1.64 -24.40
CA PHE A 307 0.42 2.02 -23.28
C PHE A 307 1.19 2.16 -21.95
N PHE A 308 2.12 1.23 -21.70
CA PHE A 308 2.97 1.32 -20.51
C PHE A 308 3.85 2.57 -20.54
N ARG A 309 4.57 2.81 -21.64
CA ARG A 309 5.46 3.96 -21.81
C ARG A 309 4.72 5.29 -21.71
N ASP A 310 3.57 5.41 -22.36
CA ASP A 310 2.87 6.68 -22.60
C ASP A 310 1.91 7.06 -21.46
N VAL A 311 1.37 6.08 -20.73
CA VAL A 311 0.40 6.30 -19.64
C VAL A 311 0.97 5.82 -18.29
N THR A 312 1.26 4.51 -18.20
CA THR A 312 1.44 3.87 -16.89
C THR A 312 2.79 4.18 -16.24
N PHE A 313 3.84 4.40 -17.03
CA PHE A 313 5.21 4.61 -16.57
C PHE A 313 5.35 5.90 -15.74
N SER A 314 4.79 7.02 -16.22
CA SER A 314 4.77 8.28 -15.47
C SER A 314 4.03 8.09 -14.15
N MET A 315 2.79 7.61 -14.21
CA MET A 315 1.93 7.41 -13.06
C MET A 315 2.57 6.50 -11.99
N LEU A 316 3.14 5.36 -12.41
CA LEU A 316 3.80 4.40 -11.50
C LEU A 316 5.05 5.00 -10.84
N THR A 317 5.89 5.70 -11.61
CA THR A 317 7.16 6.23 -11.09
C THR A 317 6.97 7.45 -10.20
N GLU A 318 5.95 8.29 -10.43
CA GLU A 318 5.59 9.35 -9.49
C GLU A 318 4.91 8.77 -8.23
N ALA A 319 4.02 7.76 -8.35
CA ALA A 319 3.45 7.07 -7.18
C ALA A 319 4.51 6.49 -6.25
N LEU A 320 5.50 5.77 -6.80
CA LEU A 320 6.57 5.16 -6.01
C LEU A 320 7.55 6.20 -5.46
N LYS A 321 7.72 7.36 -6.10
CA LYS A 321 8.48 8.49 -5.54
C LYS A 321 7.75 9.19 -4.39
N GLU A 322 6.46 9.43 -4.52
CA GLU A 322 5.64 9.95 -3.41
C GLU A 322 5.75 9.02 -2.20
N MET A 323 5.65 7.71 -2.42
CA MET A 323 5.85 6.70 -1.36
C MET A 323 7.26 6.74 -0.76
N LEU A 324 8.34 6.75 -1.57
CA LEU A 324 9.72 6.88 -1.08
C LEU A 324 9.94 8.15 -0.26
N ASN A 325 9.45 9.30 -0.72
CA ASN A 325 9.61 10.59 -0.04
C ASN A 325 8.78 10.68 1.25
N SER A 326 7.67 9.94 1.33
CA SER A 326 6.84 9.82 2.54
C SER A 326 7.28 8.71 3.50
N ALA A 327 8.25 7.88 3.10
CA ALA A 327 8.65 6.69 3.85
C ALA A 327 9.25 7.10 5.19
N SER A 328 8.59 6.69 6.26
CA SER A 328 9.01 6.95 7.64
C SER A 328 9.64 5.71 8.30
N LEU A 329 9.36 4.53 7.75
CA LEU A 329 9.85 3.26 8.24
C LEU A 329 10.73 2.57 7.20
N ILE A 330 11.87 2.03 7.64
CA ILE A 330 12.78 1.22 6.78
C ILE A 330 12.02 0.10 6.05
N SER A 331 11.00 -0.49 6.68
CA SER A 331 10.17 -1.55 6.08
C SER A 331 9.40 -1.12 4.82
N GLU A 332 9.17 0.19 4.61
CA GLU A 332 8.51 0.74 3.43
C GLU A 332 9.50 0.79 2.26
N CYS A 333 10.71 1.29 2.50
CA CYS A 333 11.83 1.26 1.54
C CYS A 333 12.19 -0.18 1.14
N VAL A 334 12.24 -1.11 2.09
CA VAL A 334 12.46 -2.55 1.83
C VAL A 334 11.41 -3.13 0.87
N LYS A 335 10.12 -2.78 1.01
CA LYS A 335 9.07 -3.22 0.09
C LYS A 335 9.28 -2.66 -1.32
N ILE A 336 9.70 -1.40 -1.44
CA ILE A 336 9.96 -0.74 -2.72
C ILE A 336 11.17 -1.37 -3.42
N LEU A 337 12.27 -1.63 -2.71
CA LEU A 337 13.42 -2.36 -3.25
C LEU A 337 13.04 -3.76 -3.76
N ARG A 338 12.30 -4.54 -2.94
CA ARG A 338 11.82 -5.87 -3.35
C ARG A 338 10.91 -5.82 -4.57
N LEU A 339 10.13 -4.76 -4.72
CA LEU A 339 9.29 -4.53 -5.90
C LEU A 339 10.16 -4.24 -7.13
N LEU A 340 11.16 -3.36 -7.02
CA LEU A 340 12.11 -3.09 -8.10
C LEU A 340 12.86 -4.34 -8.54
N THR A 341 13.26 -5.21 -7.60
CA THR A 341 13.86 -6.52 -7.90
C THR A 341 12.88 -7.38 -8.69
N PHE A 342 11.65 -7.55 -8.21
CA PHE A 342 10.65 -8.41 -8.85
C PHE A 342 10.27 -7.91 -10.26
N LEU A 343 10.26 -6.60 -10.49
CA LEU A 343 9.99 -6.05 -11.82
C LEU A 343 11.08 -6.39 -12.84
N GLN A 344 12.31 -6.75 -12.43
CA GLN A 344 13.37 -7.15 -13.38
C GLN A 344 13.08 -8.49 -14.08
N ASP A 345 12.22 -9.35 -13.50
CA ASP A 345 11.70 -10.57 -14.15
C ASP A 345 10.95 -10.25 -15.47
N LYS A 346 10.54 -8.99 -15.67
CA LYS A 346 9.96 -8.47 -16.92
C LYS A 346 10.72 -7.21 -17.37
N PRO A 347 11.90 -7.35 -18.02
CA PRO A 347 12.84 -6.23 -18.21
C PRO A 347 12.26 -5.05 -19.00
N ALA A 348 11.34 -5.29 -19.94
CA ALA A 348 10.65 -4.24 -20.70
C ALA A 348 9.79 -3.29 -19.84
N VAL A 349 9.42 -3.71 -18.62
CA VAL A 349 8.74 -2.90 -17.60
C VAL A 349 9.72 -2.52 -16.49
N GLY A 350 10.54 -3.47 -16.03
CA GLY A 350 11.43 -3.29 -14.88
C GLY A 350 12.61 -2.36 -15.09
N ARG A 351 13.25 -2.36 -16.27
CA ARG A 351 14.44 -1.53 -16.52
C ARG A 351 14.10 -0.03 -16.53
N PRO A 352 13.08 0.46 -17.27
CA PRO A 352 12.70 1.88 -17.21
C PRO A 352 12.30 2.34 -15.80
N VAL A 353 11.53 1.52 -15.07
CA VAL A 353 11.07 1.84 -13.72
C VAL A 353 12.24 1.93 -12.74
N LEU A 354 13.19 0.99 -12.84
CA LEU A 354 14.43 1.02 -12.06
C LEU A 354 15.26 2.27 -12.36
N GLU A 355 15.52 2.59 -13.63
CA GLU A 355 16.34 3.75 -14.01
C GLU A 355 15.74 5.09 -13.52
N ARG A 356 14.41 5.16 -13.39
CA ARG A 356 13.71 6.33 -12.83
C ARG A 356 13.71 6.37 -11.30
N LEU A 357 13.77 5.24 -10.61
CA LEU A 357 13.61 5.12 -9.16
C LEU A 357 14.88 4.77 -8.38
N LEU A 358 15.95 4.30 -9.03
CA LEU A 358 17.21 3.92 -8.39
C LEU A 358 17.83 5.11 -7.63
N PHE A 359 18.02 6.26 -8.28
CA PHE A 359 18.57 7.44 -7.62
C PHE A 359 17.72 7.94 -6.43
N PRO A 360 16.38 8.15 -6.55
CA PRO A 360 15.52 8.43 -5.40
C PRO A 360 15.62 7.39 -4.27
N SER A 361 15.70 6.10 -4.60
CA SER A 361 15.81 5.03 -3.62
C SER A 361 17.13 5.11 -2.86
N LEU A 362 18.25 5.30 -3.55
CA LEU A 362 19.58 5.47 -2.94
C LEU A 362 19.63 6.69 -2.01
N ARG A 363 19.03 7.82 -2.41
CA ARG A 363 18.98 9.03 -1.57
C ARG A 363 18.27 8.75 -0.23
N VAL A 364 17.12 8.08 -0.27
CA VAL A 364 16.37 7.73 0.96
C VAL A 364 17.10 6.67 1.79
N ILE A 365 17.71 5.66 1.17
CA ILE A 365 18.48 4.61 1.86
C ILE A 365 19.65 5.20 2.64
N MET A 366 20.43 6.08 2.00
CA MET A 366 21.57 6.74 2.65
C MET A 366 21.12 7.64 3.81
N ALA A 367 20.05 8.43 3.61
CA ALA A 367 19.50 9.27 4.68
C ALA A 367 19.01 8.44 5.88
N MET A 368 18.43 7.25 5.65
CA MET A 368 18.05 6.32 6.72
C MET A 368 19.26 5.67 7.40
N ASN A 369 20.29 5.27 6.64
CA ASN A 369 21.53 4.70 7.18
C ASN A 369 22.28 5.70 8.07
N ASP A 370 22.50 6.92 7.57
CA ASP A 370 23.16 8.01 8.29
C ASP A 370 22.41 8.43 9.56
N ALA A 371 21.09 8.21 9.63
CA ALA A 371 20.29 8.47 10.81
C ALA A 371 20.45 7.36 11.87
N ASP A 372 20.51 6.09 11.46
CA ASP A 372 20.66 4.95 12.38
C ASP A 372 22.07 4.87 12.98
N ASP A 373 23.10 5.14 12.16
CA ASP A 373 24.51 5.23 12.61
C ASP A 373 24.72 6.30 13.71
N ARG A 374 23.85 7.32 13.77
CA ARG A 374 23.86 8.36 14.83
C ARG A 374 23.08 7.96 16.09
N LEU A 375 22.17 6.99 15.98
CA LEU A 375 21.25 6.59 17.05
C LEU A 375 21.72 5.35 17.83
N CYS A 376 22.70 4.60 17.31
CA CYS A 376 23.39 3.51 18.01
C CYS A 376 22.45 2.49 18.68
N SER A 377 21.33 2.17 18.04
CA SER A 377 20.30 1.28 18.61
C SER A 377 20.42 -0.15 18.09
N SER A 378 20.29 -1.14 18.98
CA SER A 378 20.41 -2.56 18.62
C SER A 378 19.28 -3.08 17.72
N GLN A 379 18.12 -2.42 17.73
CA GLN A 379 17.00 -2.75 16.85
C GLN A 379 17.10 -2.05 15.47
N GLY A 380 17.63 -0.83 15.42
CA GLY A 380 17.85 -0.10 14.17
C GLY A 380 18.83 -0.84 13.25
N SER A 381 19.99 -1.24 13.80
CA SER A 381 21.02 -1.98 13.06
C SER A 381 20.50 -3.24 12.34
N ALA A 382 19.53 -3.95 12.93
CA ALA A 382 18.90 -5.12 12.29
C ALA A 382 17.99 -4.73 11.12
N ALA A 383 17.22 -3.64 11.24
CA ALA A 383 16.36 -3.13 10.17
C ALA A 383 17.20 -2.54 9.02
N THR A 384 18.24 -1.77 9.33
CA THR A 384 19.22 -1.24 8.38
C THR A 384 19.94 -2.39 7.65
N GLY A 385 20.27 -3.48 8.34
CA GLY A 385 20.76 -4.72 7.72
C GLY A 385 19.77 -5.36 6.73
N GLU A 386 18.46 -5.36 7.00
CA GLU A 386 17.45 -5.83 6.04
C GLU A 386 17.35 -4.92 4.81
N LEU A 387 17.53 -3.61 4.98
CA LEU A 387 17.56 -2.62 3.91
C LEU A 387 18.76 -2.83 2.97
N LEU A 388 19.97 -2.87 3.53
CA LEU A 388 21.21 -3.11 2.78
C LEU A 388 21.19 -4.47 2.06
N LYS A 389 20.68 -5.52 2.72
CA LYS A 389 20.48 -6.83 2.09
C LYS A 389 19.48 -6.78 0.92
N SER A 390 18.40 -6.02 1.06
CA SER A 390 17.41 -5.86 -0.01
C SER A 390 17.97 -5.03 -1.19
N LEU A 391 18.88 -4.07 -0.92
CA LEU A 391 19.62 -3.33 -1.94
C LEU A 391 20.65 -4.23 -2.66
N SER A 392 21.42 -5.03 -1.92
CA SER A 392 22.34 -6.04 -2.48
C SER A 392 21.62 -6.97 -3.47
N ILE A 393 20.49 -7.56 -3.06
CA ILE A 393 19.69 -8.44 -3.91
C ILE A 393 19.17 -7.71 -5.17
N LEU A 394 18.81 -6.42 -5.06
CA LEU A 394 18.44 -5.63 -6.25
C LEU A 394 19.64 -5.46 -7.19
N LEU A 395 20.82 -5.11 -6.67
CA LEU A 395 22.03 -4.89 -7.45
C LEU A 395 22.52 -6.16 -8.15
N ASP A 396 22.38 -7.33 -7.51
CA ASP A 396 22.70 -8.64 -8.09
C ASP A 396 21.82 -9.01 -9.31
N THR A 397 20.64 -8.38 -9.48
CA THR A 397 19.82 -8.57 -10.70
C THR A 397 20.30 -7.74 -11.90
N LEU A 398 21.32 -6.89 -11.73
CA LEU A 398 21.78 -5.94 -12.73
C LEU A 398 23.05 -6.45 -13.43
N GLU A 399 23.29 -5.95 -14.64
CA GLU A 399 24.52 -6.29 -15.36
C GLU A 399 25.75 -5.68 -14.67
N PRO A 400 26.91 -6.38 -14.64
CA PRO A 400 28.13 -5.87 -14.06
C PRO A 400 28.47 -4.46 -14.54
N GLY A 401 28.64 -3.53 -13.59
CA GLY A 401 28.92 -2.12 -13.84
C GLY A 401 27.74 -1.24 -14.30
N PHE A 402 26.51 -1.75 -14.40
CA PHE A 402 25.32 -0.94 -14.73
C PHE A 402 25.18 0.28 -13.80
N LEU A 403 25.31 0.07 -12.49
CA LEU A 403 25.22 1.12 -11.47
C LEU A 403 26.22 2.26 -11.72
N TRP A 404 27.47 1.91 -12.03
CA TRP A 404 28.53 2.89 -12.26
C TRP A 404 28.29 3.70 -13.53
N THR A 405 27.90 3.04 -14.63
CA THR A 405 27.49 3.72 -15.86
C THR A 405 26.28 4.62 -15.64
N TYR A 406 25.28 4.17 -14.87
CA TYR A 406 24.09 4.96 -14.53
C TYR A 406 24.44 6.23 -13.72
N LEU A 407 25.24 6.09 -12.65
CA LEU A 407 25.64 7.25 -11.82
C LEU A 407 26.57 8.20 -12.59
N GLN A 408 27.43 7.69 -13.47
CA GLN A 408 28.27 8.48 -14.37
C GLN A 408 27.43 9.26 -15.40
N GLN A 409 26.41 8.65 -16.00
CA GLN A 409 25.48 9.31 -16.93
C GLN A 409 24.63 10.38 -16.23
N ARG A 410 24.19 10.13 -14.98
CA ARG A 410 23.52 11.14 -14.14
C ARG A 410 24.45 12.33 -13.90
N LEU A 411 25.69 12.07 -13.51
CA LEU A 411 26.68 13.11 -13.22
C LEU A 411 27.05 13.95 -14.45
N SER A 412 27.30 13.32 -15.60
CA SER A 412 27.60 14.07 -16.84
C SER A 412 26.39 14.91 -17.28
N GLY A 413 25.16 14.43 -17.07
CA GLY A 413 23.93 15.20 -17.30
C GLY A 413 23.84 16.47 -16.45
N VAL A 414 24.03 16.37 -15.12
CA VAL A 414 24.11 17.55 -14.22
C VAL A 414 25.30 18.44 -14.60
N GLY A 415 26.39 17.81 -15.05
CA GLY A 415 27.47 18.49 -15.75
C GLY A 415 26.93 19.40 -16.86
N HIS A 416 26.37 18.89 -17.94
CA HIS A 416 26.00 19.72 -19.10
C HIS A 416 25.09 20.93 -18.77
N GLN A 417 24.29 20.89 -17.70
CA GLN A 417 23.47 22.01 -17.22
C GLN A 417 24.29 23.20 -16.67
N PHE A 418 25.45 22.95 -16.06
CA PHE A 418 26.39 23.96 -15.57
C PHE A 418 27.00 24.85 -16.67
N SER A 419 26.78 24.53 -17.95
CA SER A 419 27.50 25.12 -19.09
C SER A 419 26.78 26.26 -19.81
N THR A 420 25.55 26.62 -19.43
CA THR A 420 24.70 27.47 -20.30
C THR A 420 24.27 28.84 -19.76
N THR A 421 24.24 29.12 -18.45
CA THR A 421 23.73 30.43 -17.97
C THR A 421 24.29 30.93 -16.63
N SER A 422 24.75 32.19 -16.67
CA SER A 422 25.02 33.10 -15.54
C SER A 422 26.32 32.92 -14.73
N THR A 423 26.77 34.02 -14.13
CA THR A 423 28.04 34.18 -13.39
C THR A 423 27.99 33.67 -11.95
N LEU A 424 26.89 33.01 -11.55
CA LEU A 424 26.72 32.38 -10.25
C LEU A 424 26.22 30.95 -10.51
N PRO A 425 26.85 29.92 -9.90
CA PRO A 425 26.38 28.55 -10.03
C PRO A 425 25.00 28.38 -9.38
N ASP A 426 24.17 27.53 -9.98
CA ASP A 426 22.93 27.10 -9.38
C ASP A 426 23.23 26.20 -8.16
N PRO A 427 22.82 26.57 -6.92
CA PRO A 427 23.06 25.75 -5.74
C PRO A 427 22.39 24.37 -5.81
N ASP A 428 21.29 24.22 -6.56
CA ASP A 428 20.66 22.91 -6.76
C ASP A 428 21.54 21.97 -7.61
N CYS A 429 22.42 22.53 -8.46
CA CYS A 429 23.41 21.76 -9.21
C CYS A 429 24.62 21.36 -8.34
N GLU A 430 25.07 22.20 -7.40
CA GLU A 430 26.11 21.83 -6.41
C GLU A 430 25.67 20.60 -5.61
N LEU A 431 24.47 20.69 -5.03
CA LEU A 431 23.89 19.64 -4.19
C LEU A 431 23.76 18.30 -4.93
N GLN A 432 23.30 18.32 -6.19
CA GLN A 432 23.19 17.11 -7.01
C GLN A 432 24.53 16.44 -7.31
N ILE A 433 25.60 17.21 -7.54
CA ILE A 433 26.95 16.65 -7.75
C ILE A 433 27.46 16.02 -6.44
N VAL A 434 27.30 16.72 -5.31
CA VAL A 434 27.68 16.22 -3.98
C VAL A 434 26.94 14.93 -3.64
N GLU A 435 25.63 14.87 -3.84
CA GLU A 435 24.82 13.66 -3.63
C GLU A 435 25.29 12.48 -4.51
N LEU A 436 25.51 12.69 -5.81
CA LEU A 436 25.98 11.64 -6.72
C LEU A 436 27.36 11.10 -6.33
N CYS A 437 28.24 11.98 -5.84
CA CYS A 437 29.55 11.58 -5.32
C CYS A 437 29.41 10.79 -4.01
N ASN A 438 28.55 11.25 -3.09
CA ASN A 438 28.29 10.56 -1.83
C ASN A 438 27.69 9.16 -2.06
N MET A 439 26.80 8.99 -3.05
CA MET A 439 26.31 7.66 -3.44
C MET A 439 27.43 6.72 -3.87
N GLN A 440 28.41 7.22 -4.65
CA GLN A 440 29.55 6.40 -5.08
C GLN A 440 30.52 6.11 -3.94
N LEU A 441 30.75 7.06 -3.04
CA LEU A 441 31.53 6.86 -1.82
C LEU A 441 30.87 5.84 -0.88
N PHE A 442 29.54 5.87 -0.75
CA PHE A 442 28.78 4.88 0.01
C PHE A 442 29.06 3.46 -0.49
N PHE A 443 28.96 3.22 -1.80
CA PHE A 443 29.34 1.92 -2.38
C PHE A 443 30.82 1.59 -2.17
N LEU A 444 31.75 2.51 -2.45
CA LEU A 444 33.20 2.26 -2.29
C LEU A 444 33.64 2.00 -0.84
N ARG A 445 32.85 2.43 0.14
CA ARG A 445 33.11 2.21 1.58
C ARG A 445 32.46 0.92 2.10
N ASP A 446 31.31 0.50 1.56
CA ASP A 446 30.61 -0.71 1.98
C ASP A 446 31.13 -1.96 1.24
N CYS A 447 32.06 -2.67 1.90
CA CYS A 447 32.63 -3.93 1.43
C CYS A 447 31.60 -5.04 1.16
N THR A 448 30.35 -4.93 1.64
CA THR A 448 29.28 -5.92 1.40
C THR A 448 28.51 -5.65 0.09
N LEU A 449 28.44 -4.40 -0.35
CA LEU A 449 27.79 -3.99 -1.61
C LEU A 449 28.76 -3.90 -2.80
N MET A 450 30.07 -3.78 -2.52
CA MET A 450 31.11 -3.78 -3.56
C MET A 450 31.16 -5.03 -4.46
N PRO A 451 30.94 -6.27 -3.98
CA PRO A 451 30.92 -7.45 -4.85
C PRO A 451 29.81 -7.37 -5.92
N CYS A 452 28.59 -7.04 -5.50
CA CYS A 452 27.40 -6.85 -6.35
C CYS A 452 27.57 -5.74 -7.39
N THR A 453 28.46 -4.79 -7.13
CA THR A 453 28.72 -3.62 -7.97
C THR A 453 30.10 -3.63 -8.61
N SER A 454 30.85 -4.73 -8.47
CA SER A 454 32.24 -4.83 -8.90
C SER A 454 32.37 -4.71 -10.42
N VAL A 455 33.48 -4.13 -10.87
CA VAL A 455 33.70 -3.80 -12.28
C VAL A 455 35.15 -4.01 -12.68
N SER A 456 35.37 -4.29 -13.96
CA SER A 456 36.70 -4.34 -14.56
C SER A 456 37.48 -3.03 -14.31
N LEU A 457 38.79 -3.19 -14.11
CA LEU A 457 39.77 -2.10 -13.97
C LEU A 457 39.57 -1.00 -15.02
N GLN A 458 39.31 -1.37 -16.28
CA GLN A 458 39.05 -0.43 -17.38
C GLN A 458 37.84 0.47 -17.14
N ARG A 459 36.75 -0.01 -16.55
CA ARG A 459 35.57 0.84 -16.29
C ARG A 459 35.80 1.79 -15.12
N PHE A 460 36.57 1.39 -14.10
CA PHE A 460 37.06 2.32 -13.08
C PHE A 460 38.04 3.36 -13.66
N ALA A 461 38.88 2.98 -14.65
CA ALA A 461 39.70 3.93 -15.40
C ALA A 461 38.86 4.98 -16.14
N ASN A 462 37.83 4.54 -16.86
CA ASN A 462 36.91 5.43 -17.59
C ASN A 462 36.13 6.35 -16.63
N LEU A 463 35.74 5.84 -15.46
CA LEU A 463 35.10 6.63 -14.40
C LEU A 463 36.04 7.74 -13.89
N ILE A 464 37.26 7.40 -13.48
CA ILE A 464 38.29 8.39 -13.07
C ILE A 464 38.54 9.40 -14.20
N SER A 465 38.68 8.94 -15.44
CA SER A 465 38.88 9.82 -16.60
C SER A 465 37.74 10.82 -16.79
N SER A 466 36.50 10.40 -16.53
CA SER A 466 35.31 11.26 -16.64
C SER A 466 35.23 12.27 -15.50
N TYR A 467 35.60 11.86 -14.28
CA TYR A 467 35.73 12.77 -13.14
C TYR A 467 36.79 13.84 -13.38
N LEU A 468 37.97 13.43 -13.87
CA LEU A 468 39.06 14.35 -14.16
C LEU A 468 38.71 15.29 -15.34
N SER A 469 38.04 14.79 -16.39
CA SER A 469 37.48 15.62 -17.47
C SER A 469 36.51 16.67 -16.91
N LEU A 470 35.51 16.27 -16.11
CA LEU A 470 34.54 17.20 -15.50
C LEU A 470 35.22 18.26 -14.61
N ILE A 471 36.24 17.89 -13.84
CA ILE A 471 36.99 18.85 -13.00
C ILE A 471 37.84 19.81 -13.85
N VAL A 472 38.53 19.29 -14.88
CA VAL A 472 39.49 20.05 -15.70
C VAL A 472 38.78 20.99 -16.67
N GLU A 473 37.77 20.52 -17.39
CA GLU A 473 37.00 21.30 -18.38
C GLU A 473 36.22 22.48 -17.75
N ARG A 474 36.10 22.48 -16.41
CA ARG A 474 35.20 23.37 -15.65
C ARG A 474 35.87 23.96 -14.42
N ALA A 475 37.20 23.98 -14.39
CA ALA A 475 37.98 24.40 -13.24
C ALA A 475 37.56 25.78 -12.70
N GLU A 476 37.20 26.73 -13.58
CA GLU A 476 36.74 28.06 -13.18
C GLU A 476 35.37 28.06 -12.48
N ALA A 477 34.44 27.23 -12.94
CA ALA A 477 33.12 27.10 -12.31
C ALA A 477 33.17 26.28 -11.01
N MET A 478 34.06 25.27 -10.94
CA MET A 478 34.32 24.48 -9.73
C MET A 478 34.93 25.30 -8.58
N ILE A 479 35.62 26.42 -8.87
CA ILE A 479 36.11 27.35 -7.83
C ILE A 479 34.95 28.02 -7.07
N LEU A 480 33.81 28.22 -7.73
CA LEU A 480 32.61 28.82 -7.14
C LEU A 480 31.75 27.78 -6.39
N VAL A 481 32.08 26.49 -6.51
CA VAL A 481 31.29 25.33 -6.05
C VAL A 481 32.19 24.36 -5.30
N PRO A 482 32.73 24.77 -4.14
CA PRO A 482 33.81 24.06 -3.47
C PRO A 482 33.37 22.68 -2.96
N GLN A 483 32.11 22.49 -2.55
CA GLN A 483 31.67 21.20 -2.01
C GLN A 483 31.59 20.15 -3.11
N ALA A 484 31.06 20.51 -4.29
CA ALA A 484 31.06 19.61 -5.44
C ALA A 484 32.50 19.22 -5.82
N PHE A 485 33.41 20.18 -5.91
CA PHE A 485 34.82 19.90 -6.19
C PHE A 485 35.43 18.91 -5.18
N GLU A 486 35.21 19.13 -3.87
CA GLU A 486 35.72 18.26 -2.81
C GLU A 486 35.12 16.85 -2.84
N SER A 487 33.83 16.69 -3.16
CA SER A 487 33.21 15.36 -3.30
C SER A 487 33.69 14.61 -4.56
N LEU A 488 33.86 15.31 -5.70
CA LEU A 488 34.45 14.75 -6.91
C LEU A 488 35.90 14.28 -6.66
N VAL A 489 36.66 15.07 -5.92
CA VAL A 489 38.02 14.75 -5.44
C VAL A 489 38.03 13.45 -4.64
N GLU A 490 37.10 13.33 -3.69
CA GLU A 490 37.06 12.18 -2.80
C GLU A 490 36.72 10.88 -3.52
N VAL A 491 35.79 10.90 -4.49
CA VAL A 491 35.46 9.73 -5.32
C VAL A 491 36.69 9.23 -6.08
N VAL A 492 37.44 10.13 -6.74
CA VAL A 492 38.67 9.75 -7.46
C VAL A 492 39.68 9.08 -6.52
N ILE A 493 39.87 9.63 -5.31
CA ILE A 493 40.76 9.05 -4.29
C ILE A 493 40.25 7.68 -3.84
N ALA A 494 38.96 7.52 -3.60
CA ALA A 494 38.35 6.28 -3.13
C ALA A 494 38.46 5.15 -4.18
N VAL A 495 38.18 5.42 -5.45
CA VAL A 495 38.38 4.46 -6.55
C VAL A 495 39.87 4.08 -6.65
N CYS A 496 40.78 5.05 -6.53
CA CYS A 496 42.22 4.77 -6.57
C CYS A 496 42.68 3.86 -5.41
N ARG A 497 42.11 4.01 -4.21
CA ARG A 497 42.38 3.10 -3.07
C ARG A 497 41.86 1.70 -3.33
N TYR A 498 40.60 1.58 -3.79
CA TYR A 498 39.96 0.29 -4.04
C TYR A 498 40.74 -0.57 -5.05
N VAL A 499 41.16 0.02 -6.17
CA VAL A 499 41.98 -0.68 -7.18
C VAL A 499 43.32 -1.17 -6.61
N ASN A 500 43.98 -0.34 -5.79
CA ASN A 500 45.26 -0.69 -5.17
C ASN A 500 45.13 -1.79 -4.08
N GLU A 501 44.01 -1.84 -3.36
CA GLU A 501 43.77 -2.80 -2.28
C GLU A 501 43.29 -4.16 -2.79
N SER A 502 42.62 -4.21 -3.95
CA SER A 502 41.99 -5.43 -4.48
C SER A 502 42.95 -6.49 -5.06
N LYS A 503 44.26 -6.18 -5.22
CA LYS A 503 45.31 -7.09 -5.73
C LYS A 503 44.89 -7.98 -6.93
N ILE A 504 44.20 -7.40 -7.91
CA ILE A 504 43.78 -8.12 -9.13
C ILE A 504 45.03 -8.35 -10.01
N SER A 505 45.26 -9.59 -10.45
CA SER A 505 46.44 -9.95 -11.25
C SER A 505 46.50 -9.18 -12.58
N PRO A 506 47.67 -8.71 -13.04
CA PRO A 506 47.81 -7.95 -14.29
C PRO A 506 47.63 -8.78 -15.58
N ASP A 507 47.19 -10.03 -15.51
CA ASP A 507 47.10 -10.97 -16.65
C ASP A 507 46.02 -10.62 -17.70
N CYS A 508 45.23 -9.57 -17.50
CA CYS A 508 44.34 -9.02 -18.53
C CYS A 508 45.02 -7.98 -19.45
N MET A 509 46.31 -7.68 -19.25
CA MET A 509 47.09 -6.75 -20.08
C MET A 509 47.96 -7.49 -21.12
N SER A 510 47.33 -8.30 -21.97
CA SER A 510 48.04 -9.00 -23.06
C SER A 510 48.42 -8.06 -24.22
N ASN A 511 49.52 -7.33 -24.05
CA ASN A 511 50.46 -6.94 -25.12
C ASN A 511 51.83 -6.57 -24.52
N GLU A 512 52.59 -7.59 -24.09
CA GLU A 512 53.90 -7.49 -23.44
C GLU A 512 55.07 -7.16 -24.40
N ALA A 513 55.02 -6.06 -25.14
CA ALA A 513 56.17 -5.64 -25.98
C ALA A 513 57.21 -4.80 -25.22
N ASP A 514 56.77 -3.77 -24.47
CA ASP A 514 57.67 -2.66 -24.06
C ASP A 514 57.92 -2.51 -22.54
N GLN A 515 57.45 -3.42 -21.69
CA GLN A 515 57.58 -3.28 -20.22
C GLN A 515 58.80 -3.98 -19.57
N ARG A 516 59.71 -4.58 -20.36
CA ARG A 516 60.88 -5.32 -19.83
C ARG A 516 62.11 -4.45 -19.54
N SER A 517 61.97 -3.43 -18.69
CA SER A 517 63.10 -2.94 -17.87
C SER A 517 62.61 -2.18 -16.63
N LEU A 518 63.40 -2.23 -15.54
CA LEU A 518 63.19 -1.49 -14.26
C LEU A 518 62.20 -2.11 -13.25
N LEU A 519 62.41 -3.37 -12.86
CA LEU A 519 61.96 -3.88 -11.55
C LEU A 519 63.10 -3.76 -10.51
N GLY A 520 62.82 -3.11 -9.37
CA GLY A 520 63.78 -2.93 -8.28
C GLY A 520 63.12 -2.75 -6.90
N SER A 521 63.14 -3.82 -6.09
CA SER A 521 63.03 -3.91 -4.61
C SER A 521 62.10 -2.94 -3.82
N THR A 522 60.94 -3.47 -3.41
CA THR A 522 60.27 -3.39 -2.08
C THR A 522 60.65 -2.31 -1.02
N SER A 523 59.69 -1.47 -0.59
CA SER A 523 59.32 -1.18 0.85
C SER A 523 58.26 -0.05 1.03
N GLU A 524 57.80 0.14 2.28
CA GLU A 524 56.55 0.72 2.84
C GLU A 524 56.19 2.22 2.63
N SER A 525 54.87 2.57 2.64
CA SER A 525 54.22 3.65 3.46
C SER A 525 52.91 4.26 2.87
N LYS A 526 51.88 4.55 3.70
CA LYS A 526 50.63 5.31 3.38
C LYS A 526 50.39 6.46 4.38
N ARG A 527 49.95 7.66 3.93
CA ARG A 527 49.08 8.62 4.70
C ARG A 527 48.54 9.77 3.81
N ILE A 528 47.32 10.25 4.09
CA ILE A 528 46.51 11.16 3.24
C ILE A 528 45.72 12.16 4.11
N VAL A 529 45.66 13.44 3.71
CA VAL A 529 44.86 14.57 4.29
C VAL A 529 44.43 15.50 3.12
N PHE A 530 43.84 16.68 3.36
CA PHE A 530 42.46 17.05 2.98
C PHE A 530 42.40 18.48 2.35
N PRO A 531 41.27 18.89 1.72
CA PRO A 531 41.12 20.20 1.08
C PRO A 531 40.69 21.34 2.03
N ALA A 532 40.92 22.59 1.59
CA ALA A 532 40.14 23.79 1.96
C ALA A 532 40.43 24.98 1.01
N MET A 533 39.45 25.39 0.19
CA MET A 533 39.13 26.81 -0.16
C MET A 533 40.06 27.66 -1.10
N GLN A 534 40.12 28.99 -0.88
CA GLN A 534 40.55 30.04 -1.81
C GLN A 534 42.08 30.11 -2.04
N ALA A 535 42.51 30.23 -3.30
CA ALA A 535 43.91 30.11 -3.75
C ALA A 535 44.58 28.75 -3.44
N SER A 536 44.16 28.08 -2.38
CA SER A 536 44.53 26.73 -1.92
C SER A 536 43.89 25.60 -2.76
N GLY A 537 42.72 25.81 -3.38
CA GLY A 537 42.13 24.91 -4.40
C GLY A 537 43.12 24.49 -5.49
N ARG A 538 44.09 25.36 -5.77
CA ARG A 538 45.15 25.19 -6.78
C ARG A 538 46.11 24.03 -6.48
N THR A 539 46.54 23.85 -5.23
CA THR A 539 47.50 22.77 -4.87
C THR A 539 46.79 21.43 -4.64
N ILE A 540 45.53 21.49 -4.21
CA ILE A 540 44.64 20.34 -4.01
C ILE A 540 44.47 19.58 -5.33
N PHE A 541 44.18 20.32 -6.40
CA PHE A 541 44.13 19.84 -7.79
C PHE A 541 45.43 19.16 -8.26
N VAL A 542 46.61 19.67 -7.89
CA VAL A 542 47.92 19.12 -8.33
C VAL A 542 48.17 17.70 -7.79
N SER A 543 47.52 17.32 -6.69
CA SER A 543 47.67 16.01 -6.05
C SER A 543 46.64 14.97 -6.52
N LEU A 544 45.40 15.39 -6.84
CA LEU A 544 44.40 14.58 -7.55
C LEU A 544 45.02 13.84 -8.74
N LEU A 545 45.68 14.65 -9.57
CA LEU A 545 46.35 14.26 -10.80
C LEU A 545 47.33 13.12 -10.54
N LYS A 546 48.34 13.35 -9.68
CA LYS A 546 49.49 12.44 -9.49
C LYS A 546 49.13 11.05 -8.95
N VAL A 547 47.87 10.74 -8.66
CA VAL A 547 47.42 9.45 -8.10
C VAL A 547 46.46 8.72 -9.02
N GLY A 548 45.48 9.38 -9.65
CA GLY A 548 44.74 8.76 -10.76
C GLY A 548 45.70 8.30 -11.87
N LEU A 549 46.70 9.14 -12.15
CA LEU A 549 47.86 8.89 -13.02
C LEU A 549 48.80 7.76 -12.53
N ARG A 550 48.43 7.01 -11.49
CA ARG A 550 49.28 5.96 -10.91
C ARG A 550 48.62 4.59 -10.71
N THR A 551 47.32 4.50 -10.96
CA THR A 551 46.51 3.35 -10.52
C THR A 551 46.25 2.26 -11.57
N PHE A 552 47.01 2.25 -12.66
CA PHE A 552 47.25 1.01 -13.43
C PHE A 552 48.75 0.66 -13.54
N GLY A 553 49.62 1.27 -12.72
CA GLY A 553 51.04 0.86 -12.58
C GLY A 553 52.11 1.96 -12.41
N ILE A 554 51.99 2.92 -11.48
CA ILE A 554 52.99 4.00 -11.32
C ILE A 554 53.16 4.41 -9.78
N CYS A 555 54.30 4.98 -9.29
CA CYS A 555 54.68 5.19 -7.82
C CYS A 555 54.48 6.58 -7.03
N PHE A 556 55.53 7.40 -6.71
CA PHE A 556 55.56 8.79 -6.08
C PHE A 556 55.57 9.04 -4.53
N ARG A 557 55.98 10.26 -4.11
CA ARG A 557 56.17 10.78 -2.72
C ARG A 557 55.76 12.28 -2.59
N ILE A 558 55.27 12.74 -1.43
CA ILE A 558 54.87 14.15 -1.13
C ILE A 558 55.75 14.73 0.00
N SER A 559 56.12 16.02 -0.06
CA SER A 559 56.89 16.69 1.01
C SER A 559 56.54 18.17 1.21
N ARG A 560 56.12 18.51 2.44
CA ARG A 560 55.69 19.81 3.01
C ARG A 560 54.51 20.52 2.31
N TRP A 561 53.50 20.83 3.12
CA TRP A 561 52.59 21.96 2.95
C TRP A 561 52.98 23.01 3.99
N SER A 562 52.81 24.29 3.63
CA SER A 562 52.92 25.46 4.50
C SER A 562 51.54 25.84 5.03
#